data_AF-A0A7J9LL39-F1
#
_entry.id   AF-A0A7J9LL39-F1
#
_cell.length_a   1.000
_cell.length_b   1.000
_cell.length_c   1.000
_cell.angle_alpha   90.00
_cell.angle_beta   90.00
_cell.angle_gamma   90.00
#
_symmetry.space_group_name_H-M   'P 1'
#
loop_
_entity.id
_entity.type
_entity.pdbx_description
1 polymer ?
#
loop_
_entity_poly.entity_id
_entity_poly.type
_entity_poly.pdbx_seq_one_letter_code
_entity_poly.pdbx_strand_id
1 'polypeptide(L)' 'MGIGLRQVEVECDNALLVELLLVGGSVNSRIVELHLIHGIFNRKWKMRIRHVPRSQNAVVVHRARLAVFGLPSLMVF' A
#
# COMPACT_ATOMS: atom_id res chain seq x y z
N MET A 1 5.06 -28.18 11.93
CA MET A 1 4.49 -27.34 10.85
C MET A 1 5.35 -26.09 10.71
N GLY A 2 6.17 -26.02 9.66
CA GLY A 2 7.05 -24.86 9.44
C GLY A 2 6.23 -23.64 9.06
N ILE A 3 6.26 -22.59 9.87
CA ILE A 3 5.68 -21.30 9.51
C ILE A 3 6.61 -20.72 8.43
N GLY A 4 6.34 -21.05 7.18
CA GLY A 4 7.13 -20.58 6.04
C GLY A 4 7.22 -19.05 6.09
N LEU A 5 8.44 -18.54 6.12
CA LEU A 5 8.72 -17.11 5.99
C LEU A 5 8.03 -16.61 4.71
N ARG A 6 7.03 -15.74 4.86
CA ARG A 6 6.33 -15.15 3.71
C ARG A 6 7.19 -14.01 3.18
N GLN A 7 7.49 -14.03 1.89
CA GLN A 7 8.10 -12.89 1.21
C GLN A 7 6.99 -12.08 0.52
N VAL A 8 7.00 -10.77 0.73
CA VAL A 8 6.03 -9.84 0.12
C VAL A 8 6.80 -8.71 -0.54
N GLU A 9 6.45 -8.43 -1.79
CA GLU A 9 6.96 -7.29 -2.54
C GLU A 9 5.83 -6.29 -2.74
N VAL A 10 6.09 -5.03 -2.39
CA VAL A 10 5.14 -3.91 -2.49
C VAL A 10 5.64 -2.97 -3.58
N GLU A 11 4.82 -2.82 -4.61
CA GLU A 11 5.08 -1.92 -5.73
C GLU A 11 4.15 -0.71 -5.63
N CYS A 12 4.70 0.49 -5.71
CA CYS A 12 3.93 1.73 -5.54
C CYS A 12 4.40 2.80 -6.53
N ASP A 13 3.46 3.50 -7.17
CA ASP A 13 3.72 4.65 -8.05
C ASP A 13 3.75 5.99 -7.31
N ASN A 14 3.61 5.98 -5.98
CA ASN A 14 3.77 7.15 -5.14
C ASN A 14 5.17 7.15 -4.51
N ALA A 15 6.10 7.88 -5.13
CA ALA A 15 7.49 7.98 -4.68
C ALA A 15 7.62 8.48 -3.23
N LEU A 16 6.82 9.48 -2.83
CA LEU A 16 6.85 10.03 -1.48
C LEU A 16 6.43 9.00 -0.43
N LEU A 17 5.41 8.19 -0.73
CA LEU A 17 4.98 7.11 0.17
C LEU A 17 6.08 6.04 0.32
N VAL A 18 6.73 5.65 -0.78
CA VAL A 18 7.85 4.68 -0.74
C VAL A 18 8.99 5.22 0.13
N GLU A 19 9.36 6.49 -0.02
CA GLU A 19 10.39 7.13 0.77
C GLU A 19 10.03 7.15 2.27
N LEU A 20 8.80 7.56 2.62
CA LEU A 20 8.33 7.56 4.01
C LEU A 20 8.37 6.17 4.65
N LEU A 21 7.97 5.14 3.90
CA LEU A 21 8.00 3.75 4.38
C LEU A 21 9.43 3.20 4.57
N LEU A 22 10.39 3.65 3.75
CA LEU A 22 11.78 3.22 3.85
C LEU A 22 12.56 3.95 4.96
N VAL A 23 12.33 5.26 5.11
CA VAL A 23 12.99 6.10 6.11
C VAL A 23 12.35 5.94 7.48
N GLY A 24 11.12 5.43 7.57
CA GLY A 24 10.36 5.34 8.81
C GLY A 24 9.83 6.69 9.30
N GLY A 25 9.82 7.70 8.41
CA GLY A 25 9.36 9.05 8.72
C GLY A 25 7.83 9.16 8.69
N SER A 26 7.28 10.06 9.51
CA SER A 26 5.85 10.34 9.53
C SER A 26 5.56 11.82 9.29
N VAL A 27 4.60 12.12 8.41
CA VAL A 27 4.02 13.47 8.29
C VAL A 27 2.78 13.52 9.20
N ASN A 28 2.64 14.58 10.01
CA ASN A 28 1.60 14.69 11.05
C ASN A 28 0.17 14.40 10.55
N SER A 29 -0.16 14.73 9.30
CA SER A 29 -1.51 14.54 8.74
C SER A 29 -1.90 13.09 8.43
N ARG A 30 -0.94 12.15 8.38
CA ARG A 30 -1.19 10.73 8.03
C ARG A 30 -0.43 9.72 8.91
N ILE A 31 -0.01 10.16 10.10
CA ILE A 31 0.81 9.37 11.02
C ILE A 31 0.14 8.04 11.46
N VAL A 32 -1.19 8.02 11.58
CA VAL A 32 -1.94 6.81 11.97
C VAL A 32 -1.89 5.76 10.86
N GLU A 33 -2.11 6.16 9.61
CA GLU A 33 -2.09 5.25 8.45
C GLU A 33 -0.70 4.66 8.25
N LEU A 34 0.34 5.48 8.35
CA LEU A 34 1.74 5.03 8.25
C LEU A 34 2.10 4.06 9.38
N HIS A 35 1.66 4.31 10.61
CA HIS A 35 1.87 3.37 11.72
C HIS A 35 1.21 2.01 11.47
N LEU A 36 -0.01 1.98 10.92
CA LEU A 36 -0.68 0.73 10.57
C LEU A 36 0.10 -0.05 9.52
N ILE A 37 0.61 0.64 8.48
CA ILE A 37 1.44 0.02 7.45
C ILE A 37 2.73 -0.54 8.05
N HIS A 38 3.43 0.24 8.89
CA HIS A 38 4.63 -0.22 9.60
C HIS A 38 4.34 -1.42 10.51
N GLY A 39 3.19 -1.46 11.20
CA GLY A 39 2.78 -2.61 12.00
C GLY A 39 2.59 -3.88 11.17
N ILE A 40 2.08 -3.76 9.93
CA ILE A 40 1.99 -4.88 8.99
C ILE A 40 3.39 -5.31 8.53
N PHE A 41 4.29 -4.36 8.27
CA PHE A 41 5.65 -4.64 7.80
C PHE A 41 6.54 -5.28 8.88
N ASN A 42 6.27 -5.01 10.16
CA ASN A 42 6.95 -5.62 11.29
C ASN A 42 6.53 -7.08 11.58
N ARG A 43 5.64 -7.66 10.77
CA ARG A 43 5.33 -9.10 10.85
C ARG A 43 6.58 -9.91 10.46
N LYS A 44 6.61 -11.21 10.79
CA LYS A 44 7.68 -12.14 10.41
C LYS A 44 7.67 -12.47 8.89
N TRP A 45 7.65 -11.43 8.06
CA TRP A 45 7.64 -11.48 6.61
C TRP A 45 8.91 -10.82 6.07
N LYS A 46 9.42 -11.31 4.96
CA LYS A 46 10.50 -10.65 4.22
C LYS A 46 9.86 -9.61 3.29
N MET A 47 9.89 -8.36 3.70
CA MET A 47 9.31 -7.24 2.93
C MET A 47 10.34 -6.68 1.94
N ARG A 48 9.89 -6.36 0.72
CA ARG A 48 10.59 -5.51 -0.25
C ARG A 48 9.63 -4.44 -0.73
N ILE A 49 10.09 -3.20 -0.82
CA ILE A 49 9.29 -2.07 -1.27
C ILE A 49 10.04 -1.42 -2.42
N ARG A 50 9.37 -1.16 -3.53
CA ARG A 50 9.96 -0.46 -4.67
C ARG A 50 8.99 0.53 -5.29
N HIS A 51 9.55 1.63 -5.76
CA HIS A 51 8.83 2.56 -6.61
C HIS A 51 8.73 2.01 -8.04
N VAL A 52 7.56 2.13 -8.66
CA VAL A 52 7.33 1.76 -10.07
C VAL A 52 6.64 2.90 -10.82
N PRO A 53 6.90 3.10 -12.13
CA PRO A 53 6.15 4.05 -12.92
C PRO A 53 4.65 3.73 -12.92
N ARG A 54 3.80 4.78 -12.92
CA ARG A 54 2.33 4.63 -12.94
C ARG A 54 1.80 3.76 -14.09
N SER A 55 2.47 3.76 -15.24
CA SER A 55 2.12 2.89 -16.38
C SER A 55 2.24 1.40 -16.06
N GLN A 56 3.17 1.03 -15.16
CA GLN A 56 3.33 -0.35 -14.67
C GLN A 56 2.32 -0.70 -13.57
N ASN A 57 1.72 0.31 -12.90
CA ASN A 57 0.70 0.13 -11.87
C ASN A 57 -0.75 0.27 -12.41
N ALA A 58 -0.95 0.06 -13.71
CA ALA A 58 -2.22 0.36 -14.40
C ALA A 58 -3.44 -0.39 -13.83
N VAL A 59 -3.25 -1.63 -13.36
CA VAL A 59 -4.33 -2.44 -12.76
C VAL A 59 -4.86 -1.80 -11.48
N VAL A 60 -3.95 -1.35 -10.60
CA VAL A 60 -4.33 -0.69 -9.33
C VAL A 60 -4.94 0.67 -9.62
N VAL A 61 -4.41 1.42 -10.58
CA VAL A 61 -4.98 2.70 -11.01
C VAL A 61 -6.41 2.52 -11.53
N HIS A 62 -6.66 1.49 -12.34
CA HIS A 62 -8.00 1.19 -12.85
C HIS A 62 -8.95 0.84 -11.70
N ARG A 63 -8.54 -0.02 -10.76
CA ARG A 63 -9.35 -0.36 -9.57
C ARG A 63 -9.64 0.85 -8.69
N ALA A 64 -8.65 1.71 -8.46
CA ALA A 64 -8.82 2.94 -7.69
C ALA A 64 -9.82 3.89 -8.37
N ARG A 65 -9.76 4.00 -9.71
CA ARG A 65 -10.76 4.76 -10.48
C ARG A 65 -12.16 4.16 -10.32
N LEU A 66 -12.32 2.84 -10.41
CA LEU A 66 -13.60 2.19 -10.17
C LEU A 66 -14.13 2.45 -8.75
N ALA A 67 -13.26 2.47 -7.73
CA ALA A 67 -13.68 2.79 -6.37
C ALA A 67 -14.12 4.25 -6.19
N VAL A 68 -13.47 5.19 -6.89
CA VAL A 68 -13.78 6.62 -6.83
C VAL A 68 -15.03 6.98 -7.66
N PHE A 69 -15.20 6.35 -8.83
CA PHE A 69 -16.28 6.67 -9.77
C PHE A 69 -17.45 5.68 -9.76
N GLY A 70 -17.29 4.51 -9.11
CA GLY A 70 -18.26 3.41 -9.11
C GLY A 70 -19.08 3.27 -7.82
N LEU A 71 -19.03 4.24 -6.90
CA LEU A 71 -19.97 4.31 -5.77
C LEU A 71 -20.94 5.48 -5.95
N PRO A 72 -22.00 5.26 -6.74
CA PRO A 72 -23.33 5.68 -6.32
C PRO A 72 -24.40 4.57 -6.53
N SER A 73 -24.16 3.33 -6.07
CA SER A 73 -25.19 2.27 -6.18
C SER A 73 -25.15 1.15 -5.11
N LEU A 74 -24.56 1.39 -3.94
CA LEU A 74 -24.85 0.60 -2.73
C LEU A 74 -25.73 1.38 -1.75
N MET A 75 -26.66 2.16 -2.29
CA MET A 75 -27.92 2.44 -1.62
C MET A 75 -29.00 1.67 -2.36
N VAL A 76 -29.92 1.10 -1.56
CA VAL A 76 -31.27 0.62 -1.91
C VAL A 76 -31.43 -0.92 -2.01
N PHE A 77 -31.97 -1.42 -0.89
CA PHE A 77 -32.62 -2.70 -0.54
C PHE A 77 -31.82 -4.01 -0.46
#